data_AF-T1JT06-F1
#
_entry.id   AF-T1JT06-F1
#
_cell.length_a   1.000
_cell.length_b   1.000
_cell.length_c   1.000
_cell.angle_alpha   90.00
_cell.angle_beta   90.00
_cell.angle_gamma   90.00
#
_symmetry.space_group_name_H-M   'P 1'
#
loop_
_entity.id
_entity.type
_entity.pdbx_description
1 polymer ?
#
loop_
_entity_poly.entity_id
_entity_poly.type
_entity_poly.pdbx_seq_one_letter_code
_entity_poly.pdbx_strand_id
1 'polypeptide(L)'
;MLITSQVASKNSCNDECLTKTYCISSDGSSVCSKNNLVTAQFKVIPVFGQYDNLQITLKGYNVAPIDEKTIKVSFDKPHSHPNLNSIYSCYKPSFGSTCAKFDEGNYSVTTGSSYYMDGVLYCIWTFGIDDNIWPYRLDLIGSKYGSISIYDDSMQVTVAEDNSQLPIYHAQYLKCCNKVHGNDQFVLTFDQTDKQIRYRLYYWKEKDDLTQWHCAIFGRSTTYKKGRDLSLNMLMVEVNGDTVYTEKYVTLENSSHLLKNEILCCIKSCGELVRRRYAASNKTLQITYSTKIFQYFMKDKHRIEAQNSCNDECLTKRYCLSSDGSGVCSKNNLVTTQFKAIQVFGKYDYLQIILKGYNAAPDDEKTIKVRIDSDGHSNVYTCYKSSFGSTDARFDRGSYSITTGSSSYMDGVLSCTWTFNNGDSIWPLGADMIKYSSQLIILYNDTPSGTVVKTLVNFQFIMLNILSAAIRKDGRKLQFECTLYADVKGYIIAGIDRFSVEKQLFVVINEEICSWATPFVLGDSRISIDASNSVFDLLVEDDSGIIYAEKGVTLKNSSHSVKLSLFLIAFAVLFQVALIRP
;
A
#
# COMPACT_ATOMS: atom_id res chain seq x y z
N MET A 1 -31.99 23.20 -19.68
CA MET A 1 -31.22 23.20 -18.41
C MET A 1 -30.66 21.80 -18.22
N LEU A 2 -29.41 21.58 -18.62
CA LEU A 2 -28.73 20.29 -18.53
C LEU A 2 -28.11 20.17 -17.14
N ILE A 3 -28.69 19.32 -16.29
CA ILE A 3 -28.12 18.96 -14.99
C ILE A 3 -27.13 17.82 -15.25
N THR A 4 -25.84 18.14 -15.29
CA THR A 4 -24.76 17.15 -15.21
C THR A 4 -24.70 16.61 -13.79
N SER A 5 -25.30 15.43 -13.58
CA SER A 5 -25.17 14.67 -12.34
C SER A 5 -23.76 14.09 -12.24
N GLN A 6 -22.85 14.79 -11.56
CA GLN A 6 -21.65 14.16 -11.01
C GLN A 6 -22.08 13.19 -9.90
N VAL A 7 -22.00 11.89 -10.19
CA VAL A 7 -22.15 10.84 -9.17
C VAL A 7 -20.90 10.87 -8.30
N ALA A 8 -20.97 11.59 -7.19
CA ALA A 8 -19.95 11.52 -6.15
C ALA A 8 -20.01 10.13 -5.50
N SER A 9 -18.98 9.30 -5.69
CA SER A 9 -18.83 8.10 -4.87
C SER A 9 -18.74 8.55 -3.43
N LYS A 10 -19.55 7.95 -2.55
CA LYS A 10 -19.62 8.29 -1.13
C LYS A 10 -18.40 7.70 -0.41
N ASN A 11 -17.20 8.17 -0.79
CA ASN A 11 -15.96 7.77 -0.19
C ASN A 11 -15.91 8.36 1.22
N SER A 12 -15.57 7.54 2.22
CA SER A 12 -15.29 7.97 3.60
C SER A 12 -13.97 8.74 3.72
N CYS A 13 -13.58 9.49 2.68
CA CYS A 13 -12.34 10.23 2.66
C CYS A 13 -12.36 11.30 3.76
N ASN A 14 -11.30 11.37 4.56
CA ASN A 14 -11.06 12.56 5.35
C ASN A 14 -10.48 13.64 4.41
N ASP A 15 -11.24 14.72 4.17
CA ASP A 15 -10.80 15.85 3.35
C ASP A 15 -9.52 16.52 3.88
N GLU A 16 -9.24 16.38 5.18
CA GLU A 16 -8.05 16.97 5.82
C GLU A 16 -6.74 16.42 5.25
N CYS A 17 -6.70 15.19 4.74
CA CYS A 17 -5.46 14.62 4.21
C CYS A 17 -5.35 14.70 2.69
N LEU A 18 -6.40 15.18 2.00
CA LEU A 18 -6.32 15.61 0.61
C LEU A 18 -5.73 17.02 0.48
N THR A 19 -5.60 17.73 1.60
CA THR A 19 -5.23 19.15 1.63
C THR A 19 -4.05 19.40 2.56
N LYS A 20 -3.17 20.32 2.15
CA LYS A 20 -2.13 20.87 3.01
C LYS A 20 -2.21 22.39 2.92
N THR A 21 -2.24 23.05 4.06
CA THR A 21 -2.31 24.52 4.12
C THR A 21 -1.09 25.05 4.86
N TYR A 22 -0.46 26.05 4.26
CA TYR A 22 0.61 26.85 4.84
C TYR A 22 0.15 28.30 4.94
N CYS A 23 0.79 29.08 5.79
CA CYS A 23 0.36 30.44 6.09
C CYS A 23 1.51 31.33 6.53
N ILE A 24 1.31 32.63 6.33
CA ILE A 24 2.07 33.69 6.98
C ILE A 24 1.13 34.33 7.98
N SER A 25 1.48 34.28 9.26
CA SER A 25 0.68 34.90 10.33
C SER A 25 1.24 36.28 10.70
N SER A 26 0.35 37.22 11.00
CA SER A 26 0.73 38.58 11.43
C SER A 26 1.47 38.62 12.78
N ASP A 27 1.30 37.58 13.60
CA ASP A 27 1.99 37.41 14.88
C ASP A 27 3.33 36.65 14.76
N GLY A 28 3.73 36.26 13.54
CA GLY A 28 4.94 35.46 13.29
C GLY A 28 4.82 33.98 13.62
N SER A 29 3.62 33.49 13.99
CA SER A 29 3.36 32.07 14.22
C SER A 29 3.52 31.24 12.94
N SER A 30 4.07 30.03 13.07
CA SER A 30 4.11 29.01 12.02
C SER A 30 2.81 28.21 11.89
N VAL A 31 1.85 28.42 12.80
CA VAL A 31 0.55 27.73 12.81
C VAL A 31 -0.53 28.65 12.26
N CYS A 32 -1.32 28.14 11.31
CA CYS A 32 -2.38 28.90 10.69
C CYS A 32 -3.48 29.24 11.70
N SER A 33 -3.72 30.53 11.88
CA SER A 33 -4.62 31.07 12.88
C SER A 33 -5.72 31.90 12.23
N LYS A 34 -6.52 32.63 13.02
CA LYS A 34 -7.48 33.60 12.48
C LYS A 34 -6.80 34.88 11.95
N ASN A 35 -5.53 35.10 12.29
CA ASN A 35 -4.80 36.34 12.00
C ASN A 35 -3.78 36.17 10.87
N ASN A 36 -4.06 35.27 9.92
CA ASN A 36 -3.18 35.06 8.76
C ASN A 36 -3.19 36.29 7.84
N LEU A 37 -2.03 36.63 7.30
CA LEU A 37 -1.88 37.58 6.20
C LEU A 37 -2.09 36.86 4.86
N VAL A 38 -1.50 35.68 4.73
CA VAL A 38 -1.59 34.85 3.51
C VAL A 38 -1.77 33.40 3.90
N THR A 39 -2.57 32.66 3.12
CA THR A 39 -2.62 31.19 3.16
C THR A 39 -2.42 30.62 1.76
N ALA A 40 -1.59 29.57 1.66
CA ALA A 40 -1.48 28.74 0.46
C ALA A 40 -1.97 27.33 0.77
N GLN A 41 -3.04 26.92 0.10
CA GLN A 41 -3.61 25.58 0.22
C GLN A 41 -3.33 24.77 -1.04
N PHE A 42 -2.80 23.58 -0.85
CA PHE A 42 -2.54 22.58 -1.86
C PHE A 42 -3.55 21.45 -1.69
N LYS A 43 -4.35 21.18 -2.72
CA LYS A 43 -5.39 20.15 -2.71
C LYS A 43 -5.19 19.21 -3.88
N VAL A 44 -5.21 17.91 -3.63
CA VAL A 44 -5.25 16.91 -4.70
C VAL A 44 -6.71 16.65 -5.08
N ILE A 45 -7.02 16.75 -6.37
CA ILE A 45 -8.32 16.41 -6.94
C ILE A 45 -8.14 15.13 -7.74
N PRO A 46 -8.49 13.97 -7.16
CA PRO A 46 -8.26 12.71 -7.83
C PRO A 46 -9.12 12.59 -9.09
N VAL A 47 -8.50 12.29 -10.21
CA VAL A 47 -9.18 12.04 -11.49
C VAL A 47 -8.93 10.60 -11.85
N PHE A 48 -9.97 9.88 -12.25
CA PHE A 48 -9.79 8.48 -12.63
C PHE A 48 -9.39 8.36 -14.10
N GLY A 49 -8.39 7.52 -14.36
CA GLY A 49 -7.88 7.29 -15.71
C GLY A 49 -7.12 8.48 -16.29
N GLN A 50 -6.69 9.43 -15.44
CA GLN A 50 -5.80 10.53 -15.77
C GLN A 50 -4.92 10.80 -14.54
N TYR A 51 -3.92 11.65 -14.70
CA TYR A 51 -3.22 12.19 -13.54
C TYR A 51 -4.19 12.95 -12.64
N ASP A 52 -3.95 12.83 -11.34
CA ASP A 52 -4.69 13.61 -10.36
C ASP A 52 -4.27 15.08 -10.48
N ASN A 53 -5.25 15.98 -10.42
CA ASN A 53 -4.97 17.40 -10.55
C ASN A 53 -4.48 17.96 -9.23
N LEU A 54 -3.49 18.84 -9.29
CA LEU A 54 -3.11 19.68 -8.16
C LEU A 54 -3.88 20.99 -8.26
N GLN A 55 -4.58 21.33 -7.17
CA GLN A 55 -5.19 22.64 -7.00
C GLN A 55 -4.40 23.45 -5.99
N ILE A 56 -3.98 24.65 -6.40
CA ILE A 56 -3.36 25.64 -5.53
C ILE A 56 -4.37 26.75 -5.29
N THR A 57 -4.66 27.04 -4.03
CA THR A 57 -5.51 28.17 -3.61
C THR A 57 -4.69 29.12 -2.76
N LEU A 58 -4.54 30.36 -3.22
CA LEU A 58 -3.95 31.46 -2.45
C LEU A 58 -5.06 32.35 -1.91
N LYS A 59 -4.93 32.75 -0.64
CA LYS A 59 -5.78 33.76 -0.02
C LYS A 59 -4.93 34.81 0.68
N GLY A 60 -5.18 36.08 0.38
CA GLY A 60 -4.60 37.23 1.07
C GLY A 60 -5.68 37.92 1.88
N TYR A 61 -5.46 38.12 3.18
CA TYR A 61 -6.46 38.64 4.11
C TYR A 61 -6.18 40.10 4.49
N ASN A 62 -7.18 40.74 5.08
CA ASN A 62 -7.10 42.13 5.58
C ASN A 62 -6.70 43.13 4.48
N VAL A 63 -7.12 42.88 3.24
CA VAL A 63 -6.81 43.73 2.10
C VAL A 63 -7.91 44.79 2.00
N ALA A 64 -7.59 46.08 2.18
CA ALA A 64 -8.61 47.10 2.04
C ALA A 64 -9.07 47.23 0.57
N PRO A 65 -10.31 47.69 0.30
CA PRO A 65 -10.82 47.77 -1.08
C PRO A 65 -9.95 48.58 -2.04
N ILE A 66 -9.31 49.65 -1.54
CA ILE A 66 -8.47 50.55 -2.34
C ILE A 66 -6.98 50.16 -2.36
N ASP A 67 -6.59 49.20 -1.53
CA ASP A 67 -5.18 48.81 -1.41
C ASP A 67 -4.78 47.88 -2.55
N GLU A 68 -3.57 48.08 -3.05
CA GLU A 68 -2.92 47.12 -3.93
C GLU A 68 -2.39 45.95 -3.08
N LYS A 69 -2.51 44.72 -3.60
CA LYS A 69 -2.00 43.53 -2.90
C LYS A 69 -1.42 42.52 -3.88
N THR A 70 -0.24 42.01 -3.55
CA THR A 70 0.36 40.88 -4.25
C THR A 70 0.72 39.78 -3.26
N ILE A 71 0.22 38.57 -3.52
CA ILE A 71 0.60 37.37 -2.77
C ILE A 71 1.12 36.32 -3.75
N LYS A 72 2.08 35.50 -3.31
CA LYS A 72 2.69 34.49 -4.18
C LYS A 72 2.98 33.20 -3.44
N VAL A 73 3.06 32.11 -4.19
CA VAL A 73 3.76 30.90 -3.76
C VAL A 73 4.79 30.50 -4.80
N SER A 74 5.99 30.17 -4.33
CA SER A 74 7.13 29.77 -5.16
C SER A 74 7.56 28.36 -4.79
N PHE A 75 7.89 27.58 -5.81
CA PHE A 75 8.66 26.34 -5.69
C PHE A 75 10.11 26.64 -6.05
N ASP A 76 10.97 26.73 -5.04
CA ASP A 76 12.37 27.08 -5.20
C ASP A 76 13.20 25.81 -5.40
N LYS A 77 13.95 25.69 -6.49
CA LYS A 77 14.70 24.47 -6.83
C LYS A 77 16.15 24.56 -6.33
N PRO A 78 16.63 23.66 -5.46
CA PRO A 78 18.03 23.62 -5.07
C PRO A 78 18.89 23.33 -6.31
N HIS A 79 19.94 24.13 -6.52
CA HIS A 79 20.93 23.96 -7.60
C HIS A 79 20.47 24.24 -9.04
N SER A 80 19.26 24.74 -9.25
CA SER A 80 18.85 25.23 -10.57
C SER A 80 19.36 26.66 -10.82
N HIS A 81 19.45 27.09 -12.08
CA HIS A 81 19.69 28.49 -12.40
C HIS A 81 18.71 29.38 -11.61
N PRO A 82 19.16 30.47 -10.97
CA PRO A 82 18.38 31.27 -10.01
C PRO A 82 17.09 31.88 -10.57
N ASN A 83 16.82 31.72 -11.86
CA ASN A 83 15.63 32.22 -12.55
C ASN A 83 14.61 31.12 -12.89
N LEU A 84 14.75 29.87 -12.45
CA LEU A 84 13.86 28.77 -12.86
C LEU A 84 12.83 28.35 -11.80
N ASN A 85 12.53 29.24 -10.84
CA ASN A 85 11.50 29.00 -9.85
C ASN A 85 10.12 29.11 -10.48
N SER A 86 9.22 28.22 -10.09
CA SER A 86 7.83 28.22 -10.55
C SER A 86 6.99 29.02 -9.55
N ILE A 87 6.49 30.18 -9.98
CA ILE A 87 5.85 31.17 -9.11
C ILE A 87 4.40 31.36 -9.54
N TYR A 88 3.47 31.14 -8.60
CA TYR A 88 2.05 31.42 -8.77
C TYR A 88 1.75 32.72 -8.04
N SER A 89 1.42 33.77 -8.79
CA SER A 89 1.19 35.13 -8.29
C SER A 89 -0.29 35.49 -8.38
N CYS A 90 -0.82 36.04 -7.29
CA CYS A 90 -2.15 36.59 -7.21
C CYS A 90 -2.05 38.08 -6.94
N TYR A 91 -2.65 38.88 -7.82
CA TYR A 91 -2.53 40.33 -7.81
C TYR A 91 -3.91 41.01 -7.76
N LYS A 92 -4.03 42.00 -6.89
CA LYS A 92 -5.17 42.92 -6.82
C LYS A 92 -4.65 44.35 -6.97
N PRO A 93 -5.01 45.08 -8.04
CA PRO A 93 -4.73 46.50 -8.13
C PRO A 93 -5.60 47.33 -7.17
N SER A 94 -5.25 48.59 -6.94
CA SER A 94 -6.10 49.55 -6.23
C SER A 94 -7.47 49.71 -6.90
N PHE A 95 -7.51 49.63 -8.24
CA PHE A 95 -8.73 49.68 -9.04
C PHE A 95 -8.63 48.68 -10.21
N GLY A 96 -9.75 48.03 -10.52
CA GLY A 96 -9.83 47.09 -11.65
C GLY A 96 -9.95 45.63 -11.21
N SER A 97 -9.76 44.72 -12.17
CA SER A 97 -9.90 43.29 -11.96
C SER A 97 -8.65 42.69 -11.32
N THR A 98 -8.85 41.67 -10.48
CA THR A 98 -7.78 40.83 -9.96
C THR A 98 -7.14 40.00 -11.09
N CYS A 99 -5.93 39.50 -10.86
CA CYS A 99 -5.19 38.68 -11.80
C CYS A 99 -4.55 37.47 -11.10
N ALA A 100 -4.65 36.30 -11.72
CA ALA A 100 -3.91 35.09 -11.36
C ALA A 100 -2.89 34.82 -12.48
N LYS A 101 -1.63 34.63 -12.11
CA LYS A 101 -0.50 34.52 -13.04
C LYS A 101 0.44 33.40 -12.63
N PHE A 102 1.01 32.71 -13.61
CA PHE A 102 2.10 31.76 -13.45
C PHE A 102 3.35 32.29 -14.15
N ASP A 103 4.48 32.27 -13.44
CA ASP A 103 5.78 32.73 -13.90
C ASP A 103 6.83 31.64 -13.68
N GLU A 104 7.63 31.34 -14.69
CA GLU A 104 8.78 30.43 -14.60
C GLU A 104 9.89 30.87 -15.57
N GLY A 105 10.94 31.48 -15.03
CA GLY A 105 11.97 32.13 -15.84
C GLY A 105 11.40 33.19 -16.76
N ASN A 106 11.57 32.99 -18.08
CA ASN A 106 11.05 33.90 -19.09
C ASN A 106 9.61 33.54 -19.52
N TYR A 107 9.08 32.40 -19.06
CA TYR A 107 7.71 31.99 -19.33
C TYR A 107 6.77 32.65 -18.34
N SER A 108 5.72 33.29 -18.85
CA SER A 108 4.80 34.07 -18.05
C SER A 108 3.42 34.06 -18.68
N VAL A 109 2.41 33.59 -17.94
CA VAL A 109 1.05 33.43 -18.46
C VAL A 109 0.00 33.80 -17.40
N THR A 110 -1.00 34.58 -17.80
CA THR A 110 -2.19 34.82 -16.98
C THR A 110 -3.08 33.59 -17.06
N THR A 111 -3.24 32.88 -15.95
CA THR A 111 -3.92 31.58 -15.86
C THR A 111 -4.54 31.40 -14.48
N GLY A 112 -5.49 30.48 -14.37
CA GLY A 112 -6.29 30.30 -13.16
C GLY A 112 -7.42 31.32 -13.05
N SER A 113 -8.03 31.37 -11.87
CA SER A 113 -9.11 32.29 -11.54
C SER A 113 -8.72 33.17 -10.37
N SER A 114 -9.20 34.41 -10.35
CA SER A 114 -8.98 35.34 -9.24
C SER A 114 -10.23 36.15 -8.96
N TYR A 115 -10.46 36.47 -7.69
CA TYR A 115 -11.51 37.38 -7.27
C TYR A 115 -11.18 38.00 -5.90
N TYR A 116 -11.83 39.11 -5.58
CA TYR A 116 -11.70 39.80 -4.30
C TYR A 116 -13.09 39.97 -3.68
N MET A 117 -13.26 39.55 -2.44
CA MET A 117 -14.52 39.65 -1.70
C MET A 117 -14.25 39.77 -0.21
N ASP A 118 -14.99 40.67 0.46
CA ASP A 118 -14.97 40.86 1.92
C ASP A 118 -13.58 40.99 2.54
N GLY A 119 -12.71 41.79 1.92
CA GLY A 119 -11.35 42.03 2.41
C GLY A 119 -10.38 40.87 2.16
N VAL A 120 -10.76 39.89 1.35
CA VAL A 120 -9.94 38.72 1.01
C VAL A 120 -9.73 38.61 -0.50
N LEU A 121 -8.48 38.54 -0.92
CA LEU A 121 -8.05 38.25 -2.29
C LEU A 121 -7.91 36.74 -2.46
N TYR A 122 -8.54 36.15 -3.47
CA TYR A 122 -8.50 34.72 -3.79
C TYR A 122 -7.88 34.51 -5.17
N CYS A 123 -6.98 33.52 -5.29
CA CYS A 123 -6.60 32.95 -6.58
C CYS A 123 -6.58 31.43 -6.52
N ILE A 124 -7.01 30.79 -7.61
CA ILE A 124 -7.09 29.33 -7.71
C ILE A 124 -6.53 28.89 -9.06
N TRP A 125 -5.60 27.94 -9.01
CA TRP A 125 -5.09 27.19 -10.16
C TRP A 125 -5.47 25.72 -9.99
N THR A 126 -5.82 25.05 -11.07
CA THR A 126 -6.03 23.60 -11.09
C THR A 126 -5.42 23.06 -12.37
N PHE A 127 -4.49 22.14 -12.23
CA PHE A 127 -3.69 21.64 -13.35
C PHE A 127 -3.22 20.21 -13.11
N GLY A 128 -3.06 19.46 -14.19
CA GLY A 128 -2.42 18.15 -14.22
C GLY A 128 -0.92 18.26 -14.44
N ILE A 129 -0.21 17.13 -14.38
CA ILE A 129 1.24 17.08 -14.61
C ILE A 129 1.64 17.43 -16.05
N ASP A 130 0.74 17.23 -17.00
CA ASP A 130 0.96 17.51 -18.42
C ASP A 130 0.68 18.97 -18.80
N ASP A 131 0.14 19.78 -17.88
CA ASP A 131 -0.16 21.19 -18.15
C ASP A 131 1.12 22.03 -18.11
N ASN A 132 1.23 23.00 -19.02
CA ASN A 132 2.36 23.93 -19.12
C ASN A 132 2.56 24.85 -17.89
N ILE A 133 1.66 24.75 -16.90
CA ILE A 133 1.72 25.49 -15.64
C ILE A 133 2.07 24.58 -14.46
N TRP A 134 2.38 23.30 -14.72
CA TRP A 134 3.04 22.43 -13.76
C TRP A 134 4.48 22.91 -13.52
N PRO A 135 5.00 22.91 -12.28
CA PRO A 135 6.37 23.35 -12.00
C PRO A 135 7.39 22.53 -12.82
N TYR A 136 8.03 23.13 -13.82
CA TYR A 136 8.84 22.40 -14.81
C TYR A 136 10.03 21.72 -14.17
N ARG A 137 10.24 20.42 -14.45
CA ARG A 137 11.31 19.59 -13.83
C ARG A 137 11.23 19.46 -12.31
N LEU A 138 10.11 19.82 -11.71
CA LEU A 138 9.84 19.49 -10.32
C LEU A 138 8.95 18.24 -10.32
N ASP A 139 9.52 17.11 -9.93
CA ASP A 139 8.74 15.92 -9.65
C ASP A 139 8.14 16.05 -8.25
N LEU A 140 6.93 16.62 -8.18
CA LEU A 140 6.16 16.74 -6.94
C LEU A 140 5.68 15.39 -6.40
N ILE A 141 5.78 14.32 -7.18
CA ILE A 141 5.26 13.00 -6.85
C ILE A 141 6.36 12.16 -6.23
N GLY A 142 7.47 11.91 -6.92
CA GLY A 142 8.49 10.93 -6.54
C GLY A 142 9.74 11.52 -5.87
N SER A 143 9.95 12.83 -5.91
CA SER A 143 11.24 13.42 -5.52
C SER A 143 11.12 14.45 -4.41
N LYS A 144 12.04 14.42 -3.45
CA LYS A 144 12.16 15.44 -2.39
C LYS A 144 12.98 16.63 -2.88
N TYR A 145 12.40 17.40 -3.79
CA TYR A 145 13.06 18.59 -4.31
C TYR A 145 12.22 19.84 -4.10
N GLY A 146 12.91 20.87 -3.66
CA GLY A 146 12.46 22.24 -3.72
C GLY A 146 11.71 22.70 -2.48
N SER A 147 12.16 23.83 -1.94
CA SER A 147 11.48 24.48 -0.83
C SER A 147 10.25 25.23 -1.33
N ILE A 148 9.24 25.31 -0.49
CA ILE A 148 8.02 26.07 -0.76
C ILE A 148 8.10 27.38 0.00
N SER A 149 8.05 28.50 -0.72
CA SER A 149 8.06 29.85 -0.14
C SER A 149 6.76 30.57 -0.42
N ILE A 150 6.19 31.24 0.58
CA ILE A 150 5.01 32.12 0.44
C ILE A 150 5.45 33.57 0.56
N TYR A 151 4.78 34.44 -0.18
CA TYR A 151 5.04 35.87 -0.20
C TYR A 151 3.79 36.67 0.15
N ASP A 152 3.99 37.70 0.97
CA ASP A 152 3.03 38.76 1.27
C ASP A 152 3.66 40.12 0.97
N ASP A 153 3.37 40.68 -0.21
CA ASP A 153 4.04 41.86 -0.77
C ASP A 153 5.58 41.77 -0.72
N SER A 154 6.21 42.29 0.34
CA SER A 154 7.66 42.28 0.56
C SER A 154 8.15 41.19 1.53
N MET A 155 7.26 40.52 2.25
CA MET A 155 7.62 39.46 3.20
C MET A 155 7.69 38.12 2.47
N GLN A 156 8.78 37.38 2.66
CA GLN A 156 8.96 36.02 2.16
C GLN A 156 9.18 35.07 3.35
N VAL A 157 8.48 33.94 3.35
CA VAL A 157 8.65 32.88 4.35
C VAL A 157 8.76 31.54 3.64
N THR A 158 9.85 30.81 3.88
CA THR A 158 9.95 29.40 3.50
C THR A 158 9.14 28.57 4.47
N VAL A 159 8.05 27.97 3.98
CA VAL A 159 7.07 27.23 4.78
C VAL A 159 7.29 25.72 4.75
N ALA A 160 8.10 25.24 3.80
CA ALA A 160 8.58 23.86 3.75
C ALA A 160 9.95 23.81 3.09
N GLU A 161 10.88 23.00 3.63
CA GLU A 161 12.22 22.80 3.06
C GLU A 161 12.20 21.93 1.79
N ASP A 162 11.19 21.05 1.70
CA ASP A 162 10.92 20.21 0.55
C ASP A 162 9.40 20.09 0.29
N ASN A 163 9.04 19.38 -0.77
CA ASN A 163 7.65 19.07 -1.15
C ASN A 163 7.06 17.84 -0.43
N SER A 164 7.79 17.18 0.49
CA SER A 164 7.41 15.87 1.04
C SER A 164 6.14 15.90 1.91
N GLN A 165 5.78 17.08 2.39
CA GLN A 165 4.58 17.34 3.16
C GLN A 165 3.34 17.63 2.30
N LEU A 166 3.49 17.73 0.97
CA LEU A 166 2.35 17.91 0.08
C LEU A 166 1.58 16.61 -0.06
N PRO A 167 0.24 16.63 -0.14
CA PRO A 167 -0.55 15.41 -0.26
C PRO A 167 -0.26 14.60 -1.54
N ILE A 168 0.23 15.28 -2.59
CA ILE A 168 0.57 14.67 -3.88
C ILE A 168 1.88 13.87 -3.83
N TYR A 169 2.80 14.20 -2.90
CA TYR A 169 4.06 13.49 -2.75
C TYR A 169 3.82 12.04 -2.34
N HIS A 170 4.43 11.08 -3.06
CA HIS A 170 4.19 9.64 -3.00
C HIS A 170 2.69 9.26 -2.93
N ALA A 171 1.86 10.05 -3.62
CA ALA A 171 0.41 9.97 -3.57
C ALA A 171 -0.16 9.73 -2.15
N GLN A 172 0.39 10.40 -1.14
CA GLN A 172 -0.01 10.24 0.27
C GLN A 172 -1.52 10.40 0.46
N TYR A 173 -2.14 11.26 -0.33
CA TYR A 173 -3.59 11.49 -0.35
C TYR A 173 -4.40 10.21 -0.60
N LEU A 174 -3.84 9.15 -1.19
CA LEU A 174 -4.53 7.88 -1.39
C LEU A 174 -4.82 7.14 -0.08
N LYS A 175 -3.98 7.32 0.94
CA LYS A 175 -4.15 6.73 2.28
C LYS A 175 -5.41 7.25 2.98
N CYS A 176 -5.93 8.39 2.53
CA CYS A 176 -7.15 9.00 3.05
C CYS A 176 -8.42 8.24 2.72
N CYS A 177 -8.45 7.70 1.51
CA CYS A 177 -9.68 7.23 0.87
C CYS A 177 -9.69 5.72 0.69
N ASN A 178 -8.49 5.13 0.60
CA ASN A 178 -8.32 3.77 0.17
C ASN A 178 -7.44 3.01 1.17
N LYS A 179 -7.65 1.69 1.22
CA LYS A 179 -6.63 0.80 1.75
C LYS A 179 -5.46 0.85 0.77
N VAL A 180 -4.33 1.38 1.24
CA VAL A 180 -3.11 1.48 0.47
C VAL A 180 -2.25 0.25 0.73
N HIS A 181 -1.70 -0.29 -0.36
CA HIS A 181 -0.80 -1.42 -0.37
C HIS A 181 0.53 -0.98 -0.98
N GLY A 182 1.64 -1.62 -0.60
CA GLY A 182 2.96 -1.32 -1.12
C GLY A 182 3.95 -0.85 -0.05
N ASN A 183 4.98 -0.13 -0.47
CA ASN A 183 6.10 0.32 0.35
C ASN A 183 6.58 1.72 -0.11
N ASP A 184 7.80 2.10 0.28
CA ASP A 184 8.35 3.42 -0.07
C ASP A 184 8.69 3.58 -1.56
N GLN A 185 8.65 2.51 -2.36
CA GLN A 185 8.97 2.51 -3.80
C GLN A 185 7.75 2.48 -4.71
N PHE A 186 6.62 1.95 -4.20
CA PHE A 186 5.37 1.89 -4.96
C PHE A 186 4.16 1.92 -4.03
N VAL A 187 3.06 2.45 -4.56
CA VAL A 187 1.75 2.38 -3.93
C VAL A 187 0.76 1.76 -4.90
N LEU A 188 0.14 0.67 -4.46
CA LEU A 188 -1.00 0.05 -5.10
C LEU A 188 -2.27 0.40 -4.30
N THR A 189 -3.27 0.89 -5.01
CA THR A 189 -4.62 1.06 -4.49
C THR A 189 -5.61 0.45 -5.45
N PHE A 190 -6.74 0.05 -4.91
CA PHE A 190 -7.89 -0.27 -5.72
C PHE A 190 -9.16 0.14 -5.01
N ASP A 191 -10.12 0.60 -5.80
CA ASP A 191 -11.40 1.07 -5.35
C ASP A 191 -12.51 0.52 -6.25
N GLN A 192 -13.69 0.35 -5.68
CA GLN A 192 -14.85 -0.18 -6.39
C GLN A 192 -15.84 0.94 -6.67
N THR A 193 -16.22 1.07 -7.94
CA THR A 193 -17.36 1.91 -8.37
C THR A 193 -18.58 1.02 -8.62
N ASP A 194 -19.72 1.60 -8.96
CA ASP A 194 -20.93 0.82 -9.30
C ASP A 194 -20.78 -0.05 -10.55
N LYS A 195 -19.71 0.12 -11.35
CA LYS A 195 -19.55 -0.53 -12.66
C LYS A 195 -18.28 -1.38 -12.80
N GLN A 196 -17.24 -1.05 -12.04
CA GLN A 196 -15.91 -1.61 -12.23
C GLN A 196 -15.07 -1.50 -10.96
N ILE A 197 -14.05 -2.35 -10.88
CA ILE A 197 -12.94 -2.21 -9.93
C ILE A 197 -11.84 -1.44 -10.63
N ARG A 198 -11.30 -0.43 -9.96
CA ARG A 198 -10.26 0.47 -10.43
C ARG A 198 -9.00 0.15 -9.66
N TYR A 199 -7.89 -0.04 -10.36
CA TYR A 199 -6.58 -0.27 -9.79
C TYR A 199 -5.70 0.90 -10.19
N ARG A 200 -4.91 1.40 -9.24
CA ARG A 200 -3.91 2.43 -9.49
C ARG A 200 -2.63 2.01 -8.80
N LEU A 201 -1.58 1.91 -9.59
CA LEU A 201 -0.26 1.55 -9.18
C LEU A 201 0.67 2.70 -9.55
N TYR A 202 1.21 3.33 -8.53
CA TYR A 202 2.16 4.41 -8.67
C TYR A 202 3.54 3.89 -8.34
N TYR A 203 4.51 4.28 -9.14
CA TYR A 203 5.92 3.97 -8.93
C TYR A 203 6.70 5.25 -8.72
N TRP A 204 7.52 5.25 -7.68
CA TRP A 204 8.54 6.26 -7.40
C TRP A 204 9.79 5.49 -7.07
N LYS A 205 10.29 4.80 -8.10
CA LYS A 205 11.67 4.37 -8.06
C LYS A 205 12.47 5.65 -8.24
N GLU A 206 13.04 6.15 -7.14
CA GLU A 206 14.08 7.18 -7.19
C GLU A 206 14.97 6.82 -8.38
N LYS A 207 14.99 7.69 -9.40
CA LYS A 207 15.99 7.59 -10.48
C LYS A 207 17.38 7.94 -9.94
N ASP A 208 17.59 7.79 -8.63
CA ASP A 208 18.87 7.90 -7.98
C ASP A 208 19.76 6.80 -8.60
N ASP A 209 20.77 7.26 -9.32
CA ASP A 209 21.87 6.46 -9.87
C ASP A 209 21.57 5.50 -11.02
N LEU A 210 20.53 5.76 -11.83
CA LEU A 210 20.76 5.62 -13.28
C LEU A 210 21.45 6.89 -13.79
N THR A 211 22.67 7.12 -13.31
CA THR A 211 23.78 7.35 -14.26
C THR A 211 23.84 6.12 -15.16
N GLN A 212 22.86 6.00 -16.06
CA GLN A 212 23.02 5.20 -17.25
C GLN A 212 24.04 6.00 -18.05
N TRP A 213 25.32 5.75 -17.77
CA TRP A 213 26.42 6.26 -18.56
C TRP A 213 26.11 5.85 -19.99
N HIS A 214 25.62 6.78 -20.80
CA HIS A 214 25.53 6.58 -22.25
C HIS A 214 26.95 6.62 -22.76
N CYS A 215 27.67 5.51 -22.58
CA CYS A 215 28.98 5.30 -23.18
C CYS A 215 28.71 4.92 -24.64
N ALA A 216 28.66 5.92 -25.51
CA ALA A 216 28.53 5.70 -26.94
C ALA A 216 29.93 5.51 -27.51
N ILE A 217 30.22 4.30 -28.00
CA ILE A 217 31.45 4.02 -28.76
C ILE A 217 31.13 4.21 -30.24
N PHE A 218 31.65 5.29 -30.83
CA PHE A 218 31.54 5.52 -32.27
C PHE A 218 32.78 4.97 -32.98
N GLY A 219 32.60 3.88 -33.73
CA GLY A 219 33.64 3.30 -34.59
C GLY A 219 33.31 3.47 -36.06
N ARG A 220 34.11 4.25 -36.80
CA ARG A 220 33.98 4.35 -38.27
C ARG A 220 34.95 3.37 -38.92
N SER A 221 34.45 2.21 -39.32
CA SER A 221 35.22 1.19 -40.05
C SER A 221 35.20 1.48 -41.54
N THR A 222 36.37 1.70 -42.15
CA THR A 222 36.55 1.60 -43.61
C THR A 222 37.19 0.26 -43.93
N THR A 223 36.44 -0.67 -44.50
CA THR A 223 36.97 -1.97 -44.91
C THR A 223 37.78 -1.84 -46.20
N TYR A 224 39.12 -1.87 -46.10
CA TYR A 224 39.97 -2.17 -47.25
C TYR A 224 40.19 -3.68 -47.31
N LYS A 225 39.69 -4.32 -48.38
CA LYS A 225 39.67 -5.77 -48.53
C LYS A 225 41.01 -6.27 -49.06
N LYS A 226 41.99 -6.49 -48.17
CA LYS A 226 43.08 -7.49 -48.38
C LYS A 226 43.85 -7.71 -47.07
N GLY A 227 43.76 -8.93 -46.51
CA GLY A 227 44.42 -9.30 -45.25
C GLY A 227 43.45 -9.24 -44.06
N ARG A 228 43.63 -10.13 -43.08
CA ARG A 228 42.60 -10.59 -42.14
C ARG A 228 42.50 -9.74 -40.84
N ASP A 229 42.85 -8.46 -40.90
CA ASP A 229 42.95 -7.61 -39.70
C ASP A 229 41.95 -6.44 -39.76
N LEU A 230 41.10 -6.35 -38.73
CA LEU A 230 40.20 -5.21 -38.52
C LEU A 230 40.97 -4.06 -37.87
N SER A 231 41.16 -2.97 -38.61
CA SER A 231 41.72 -1.72 -38.11
C SER A 231 40.60 -0.69 -37.93
N LEU A 232 40.54 -0.07 -36.75
CA LEU A 232 39.64 1.04 -36.46
C LEU A 232 40.40 2.35 -36.67
N ASN A 233 39.94 3.18 -37.60
CA ASN A 233 40.59 4.46 -37.89
C ASN A 233 40.46 5.45 -36.72
N MET A 234 39.39 5.34 -35.93
CA MET A 234 39.13 6.25 -34.82
C MET A 234 38.23 5.56 -33.78
N LEU A 235 38.66 5.57 -32.52
CA LEU A 235 37.85 5.22 -31.37
C LEU A 235 37.55 6.52 -30.62
N MET A 236 36.27 6.80 -30.42
CA MET A 236 35.82 7.97 -29.69
C MET A 236 34.84 7.51 -28.61
N VAL A 237 35.10 7.91 -27.37
CA VAL A 237 34.25 7.62 -26.21
C VAL A 237 33.66 8.94 -25.74
N GLU A 238 32.34 9.02 -25.82
CA GLU A 238 31.58 10.14 -25.28
C GLU A 238 30.88 9.72 -24.00
N VAL A 239 30.87 10.63 -23.04
CA VAL A 239 30.21 10.49 -21.76
C VAL A 239 29.40 11.75 -21.52
N ASN A 240 28.07 11.60 -21.38
CA ASN A 240 27.14 12.70 -21.14
C ASN A 240 27.20 13.82 -22.21
N GLY A 241 27.58 13.48 -23.45
CA GLY A 241 27.69 14.44 -24.56
C GLY A 241 29.07 15.09 -24.70
N ASP A 242 29.99 14.82 -23.77
CA ASP A 242 31.37 15.29 -23.85
C ASP A 242 32.31 14.16 -24.33
N THR A 243 33.17 14.46 -25.30
CA THR A 243 34.21 13.54 -25.75
C THR A 243 35.31 13.45 -24.70
N VAL A 244 35.34 12.34 -23.96
CA VAL A 244 36.33 12.11 -22.89
C VAL A 244 37.56 11.35 -23.37
N TYR A 245 37.47 10.65 -24.51
CA TYR A 245 38.62 9.94 -25.08
C TYR A 245 38.53 9.84 -26.61
N THR A 246 39.65 10.11 -27.29
CA THR A 246 39.78 9.95 -28.74
C THR A 246 41.14 9.38 -29.11
N GLU A 247 41.17 8.25 -29.81
CA GLU A 247 42.41 7.65 -30.33
C GLU A 247 42.26 7.31 -31.82
N LYS A 248 43.31 7.58 -32.60
CA LYS A 248 43.36 7.31 -34.04
C LYS A 248 44.24 6.11 -34.33
N TYR A 249 43.81 5.25 -35.26
CA TYR A 249 44.51 4.05 -35.74
C TYR A 249 44.71 2.94 -34.68
N VAL A 250 43.61 2.47 -34.08
CA VAL A 250 43.64 1.37 -33.11
C VAL A 250 43.65 0.02 -33.84
N THR A 251 44.76 -0.72 -33.71
CA THR A 251 44.88 -2.13 -34.12
C THR A 251 44.70 -3.05 -32.90
N LEU A 252 43.69 -3.91 -32.96
CA LEU A 252 43.18 -4.68 -31.80
C LEU A 252 44.11 -5.78 -31.25
N GLU A 253 45.32 -5.96 -31.78
CA GLU A 253 46.25 -7.00 -31.32
C GLU A 253 47.26 -6.54 -30.24
N ASN A 254 47.46 -5.24 -30.02
CA ASN A 254 48.54 -4.73 -29.14
C ASN A 254 48.11 -3.65 -28.11
N SER A 255 46.91 -3.74 -27.55
CA SER A 255 46.51 -2.85 -26.44
C SER A 255 46.95 -3.39 -25.07
N SER A 256 47.47 -2.50 -24.23
CA SER A 256 48.00 -2.81 -22.89
C SER A 256 46.93 -3.38 -21.95
N HIS A 257 47.36 -4.13 -20.93
CA HIS A 257 46.48 -4.83 -19.97
C HIS A 257 45.48 -3.92 -19.23
N LEU A 258 45.75 -2.62 -19.10
CA LEU A 258 44.80 -1.65 -18.52
C LEU A 258 43.62 -1.36 -19.45
N LEU A 259 43.86 -1.19 -20.76
CA LEU A 259 42.83 -0.89 -21.75
C LEU A 259 41.81 -2.04 -21.89
N LYS A 260 42.27 -3.28 -21.73
CA LYS A 260 41.40 -4.47 -21.72
C LYS A 260 40.44 -4.47 -20.54
N ASN A 261 40.85 -4.05 -19.35
CA ASN A 261 40.00 -4.13 -18.16
C ASN A 261 38.92 -3.05 -18.11
N GLU A 262 39.22 -1.82 -18.55
CA GLU A 262 38.24 -0.73 -18.59
C GLU A 262 37.20 -0.92 -19.70
N ILE A 263 37.63 -1.37 -20.88
CA ILE A 263 36.72 -1.72 -21.99
C ILE A 263 35.87 -2.96 -21.65
N LEU A 264 36.44 -3.97 -20.97
CA LEU A 264 35.67 -5.15 -20.55
C LEU A 264 34.65 -4.82 -19.44
N CYS A 265 34.91 -3.80 -18.62
CA CYS A 265 33.96 -3.28 -17.64
C CYS A 265 32.77 -2.57 -18.32
N CYS A 266 33.04 -1.71 -19.32
CA CYS A 266 32.01 -1.12 -20.17
C CYS A 266 31.19 -2.16 -20.95
N ILE A 267 31.84 -3.19 -21.51
CA ILE A 267 31.16 -4.26 -22.27
C ILE A 267 30.32 -5.16 -21.34
N LYS A 268 30.76 -5.43 -20.11
CA LYS A 268 29.96 -6.19 -19.13
C LYS A 268 28.70 -5.44 -18.71
N SER A 269 28.77 -4.14 -18.47
CA SER A 269 27.57 -3.34 -18.14
C SER A 269 26.63 -3.15 -19.33
N CYS A 270 27.15 -3.09 -20.56
CA CYS A 270 26.32 -2.98 -21.78
C CYS A 270 25.76 -4.32 -22.29
N GLY A 271 26.30 -5.46 -21.83
CA GLY A 271 25.97 -6.80 -22.33
C GLY A 271 24.52 -7.25 -22.10
N GLU A 272 23.83 -6.73 -21.07
CA GLU A 272 22.42 -7.05 -20.85
C GLU A 272 21.47 -6.30 -21.80
N LEU A 273 21.85 -5.11 -22.27
CA LEU A 273 21.02 -4.30 -23.19
C LEU A 273 21.07 -4.80 -24.64
N VAL A 274 22.19 -5.38 -25.08
CA VAL A 274 22.34 -5.88 -26.46
C VAL A 274 21.58 -7.19 -26.70
N ARG A 275 21.32 -7.98 -25.65
CA ARG A 275 20.51 -9.22 -25.76
C ARG A 275 19.05 -8.97 -26.15
N ARG A 276 18.48 -7.80 -25.82
CA ARG A 276 17.08 -7.46 -26.14
C ARG A 276 16.88 -6.89 -27.55
N ARG A 277 17.91 -6.34 -28.21
CA ARG A 277 17.78 -5.80 -29.59
C ARG A 277 18.02 -6.80 -30.72
N TYR A 278 18.63 -7.95 -30.46
CA TYR A 278 19.03 -8.90 -31.52
C TYR A 278 18.06 -10.08 -31.76
N ALA A 279 16.93 -10.15 -31.07
CA ALA A 279 15.89 -11.15 -31.33
C ALA A 279 15.07 -10.87 -32.62
N ALA A 280 15.29 -9.74 -33.31
CA ALA A 280 14.55 -9.34 -34.51
C ALA A 280 15.31 -9.49 -35.84
N SER A 281 16.53 -10.07 -35.85
CA SER A 281 17.23 -10.39 -37.10
C SER A 281 17.74 -11.83 -37.06
N ASN A 282 17.26 -12.68 -37.96
CA ASN A 282 17.68 -14.09 -38.14
C ASN A 282 19.16 -14.21 -38.53
N LYS A 283 20.09 -13.89 -37.62
CA LYS A 283 21.52 -14.17 -37.76
C LYS A 283 22.06 -14.72 -36.44
N THR A 284 22.50 -15.96 -36.49
CA THR A 284 23.10 -16.70 -35.39
C THR A 284 24.49 -16.15 -35.09
N LEU A 285 24.70 -15.64 -33.87
CA LEU A 285 26.02 -15.40 -33.30
C LEU A 285 26.40 -16.65 -32.48
N GLN A 286 27.34 -17.45 -32.97
CA GLN A 286 27.89 -18.56 -32.19
C GLN A 286 28.93 -18.02 -31.20
N ILE A 287 28.59 -18.03 -29.91
CA ILE A 287 29.58 -17.87 -28.84
C ILE A 287 29.70 -19.20 -28.13
N THR A 288 30.84 -19.87 -28.32
CA THR A 288 31.15 -21.15 -27.69
C THR A 288 31.70 -20.91 -26.29
N TYR A 289 30.95 -21.28 -25.25
CA TYR A 289 31.47 -21.40 -23.89
C TYR A 289 31.67 -22.89 -23.55
N SER A 290 32.91 -23.25 -23.26
CA SER A 290 33.29 -24.52 -22.65
C SER A 290 33.40 -24.31 -21.14
N THR A 291 32.66 -25.09 -20.35
CA THR A 291 33.15 -25.65 -19.08
C THR A 291 32.15 -26.67 -18.52
N LYS A 292 32.72 -27.71 -17.91
CA LYS A 292 32.11 -28.95 -17.45
C LYS A 292 32.19 -28.98 -15.91
N ILE A 293 31.18 -29.59 -15.27
CA ILE A 293 31.17 -30.20 -13.90
C ILE A 293 30.79 -29.29 -12.71
N PHE A 294 29.59 -29.52 -12.12
CA PHE A 294 29.39 -30.19 -10.80
C PHE A 294 27.89 -30.49 -10.54
N GLN A 295 27.59 -31.74 -10.14
CA GLN A 295 26.28 -32.21 -9.65
C GLN A 295 26.27 -32.20 -8.10
N TYR A 296 25.13 -31.90 -7.46
CA TYR A 296 24.30 -32.84 -6.66
C TYR A 296 23.49 -32.21 -5.48
N PHE A 297 22.25 -32.72 -5.34
CA PHE A 297 21.34 -32.88 -4.18
C PHE A 297 20.76 -31.67 -3.43
N MET A 298 19.40 -31.69 -3.33
CA MET A 298 18.52 -31.50 -2.14
C MET A 298 17.07 -31.55 -2.66
N LYS A 299 16.48 -32.73 -2.92
CA LYS A 299 15.62 -33.54 -2.04
C LYS A 299 14.46 -32.76 -1.41
N ASP A 300 13.26 -33.20 -1.79
CA ASP A 300 11.94 -32.65 -1.45
C ASP A 300 11.77 -32.26 0.02
N LYS A 301 11.42 -31.00 0.24
CA LYS A 301 10.82 -30.53 1.48
C LYS A 301 9.44 -29.99 1.11
N HIS A 302 8.42 -30.84 1.21
CA HIS A 302 7.04 -30.38 1.14
C HIS A 302 6.78 -29.39 2.27
N ARG A 303 6.78 -28.11 1.91
CA ARG A 303 6.35 -27.01 2.76
C ARG A 303 4.85 -26.85 2.55
N ILE A 304 4.06 -27.26 3.54
CA ILE A 304 2.62 -26.98 3.56
C ILE A 304 2.49 -25.51 3.99
N GLU A 305 2.25 -24.61 3.04
CA GLU A 305 1.98 -23.20 3.31
C GLU A 305 0.47 -22.98 3.39
N ALA A 306 -0.06 -22.83 4.61
CA ALA A 306 -1.43 -22.41 4.83
C ALA A 306 -1.62 -20.94 4.41
N GLN A 307 -2.69 -20.65 3.68
CA GLN A 307 -3.03 -19.35 3.12
C GLN A 307 -4.30 -18.84 3.81
N ASN A 308 -4.28 -17.66 4.45
CA ASN A 308 -5.46 -17.14 5.13
C ASN A 308 -6.00 -15.87 4.48
N SER A 309 -7.28 -15.90 4.10
CA SER A 309 -8.21 -14.79 4.26
C SER A 309 -9.24 -15.20 5.32
N CYS A 310 -9.12 -14.64 6.52
CA CYS A 310 -10.08 -14.82 7.62
C CYS A 310 -10.40 -13.44 8.20
N ASN A 311 -11.67 -13.20 8.54
CA ASN A 311 -12.05 -12.15 9.49
C ASN A 311 -11.64 -12.56 10.92
N ASP A 312 -11.65 -11.64 11.90
CA ASP A 312 -11.26 -11.95 13.29
C ASP A 312 -12.05 -13.11 13.92
N GLU A 313 -13.28 -13.34 13.45
CA GLU A 313 -14.16 -14.44 13.88
C GLU A 313 -13.65 -15.84 13.48
N CYS A 314 -12.84 -15.89 12.44
CA CYS A 314 -12.38 -17.11 11.77
C CYS A 314 -11.02 -17.57 12.34
N LEU A 315 -10.28 -16.66 13.00
CA LEU A 315 -9.06 -16.94 13.75
C LEU A 315 -9.30 -17.14 15.25
N THR A 316 -10.55 -16.94 15.71
CA THR A 316 -10.89 -16.96 17.13
C THR A 316 -11.99 -17.97 17.42
N LYS A 317 -11.79 -18.83 18.42
CA LYS A 317 -12.86 -19.70 18.95
C LYS A 317 -12.99 -19.55 20.44
N ARG A 318 -14.22 -19.42 20.92
CA ARG A 318 -14.54 -19.29 22.35
C ARG A 318 -15.35 -20.49 22.82
N TYR A 319 -15.00 -20.99 24.00
CA TYR A 319 -15.70 -22.03 24.75
C TYR A 319 -16.10 -21.46 26.10
N CYS A 320 -17.28 -21.83 26.58
CA CYS A 320 -17.86 -21.26 27.79
C CYS A 320 -18.39 -22.37 28.69
N LEU A 321 -18.11 -22.24 29.98
CA LEU A 321 -18.69 -23.01 31.06
C LEU A 321 -19.67 -22.08 31.77
N SER A 322 -20.96 -22.33 31.59
CA SER A 322 -22.03 -21.53 32.17
C SER A 322 -22.56 -22.18 33.46
N SER A 323 -23.07 -21.35 34.37
CA SER A 323 -23.66 -21.81 35.63
C SER A 323 -24.90 -22.70 35.44
N ASP A 324 -25.60 -22.54 34.32
CA ASP A 324 -26.75 -23.36 33.92
C ASP A 324 -26.36 -24.67 33.20
N GLY A 325 -25.07 -24.91 32.97
CA GLY A 325 -24.57 -26.09 32.27
C GLY A 325 -24.84 -26.12 30.76
N SER A 326 -25.43 -25.06 30.18
CA SER A 326 -25.80 -25.00 28.76
C SER A 326 -24.61 -25.05 27.79
N GLY A 327 -23.42 -24.65 28.25
CA GLY A 327 -22.23 -24.52 27.39
C GLY A 327 -22.31 -23.37 26.39
N VAL A 328 -23.39 -22.58 26.41
CA VAL A 328 -23.57 -21.39 25.57
C VAL A 328 -22.97 -20.19 26.29
N CYS A 329 -22.14 -19.42 25.56
CA CYS A 329 -21.55 -18.20 26.08
C CYS A 329 -22.63 -17.14 26.39
N SER A 330 -22.89 -16.90 27.67
CA SER A 330 -23.87 -15.90 28.14
C SER A 330 -23.25 -14.94 29.15
N LYS A 331 -24.04 -14.02 29.72
CA LYS A 331 -23.56 -13.15 30.82
C LYS A 331 -23.26 -13.93 32.11
N ASN A 332 -23.74 -15.18 32.23
CA ASN A 332 -23.65 -16.00 33.44
C ASN A 332 -22.56 -17.07 33.34
N ASN A 333 -21.52 -16.83 32.53
CA ASN A 333 -20.38 -17.75 32.40
C ASN A 333 -19.58 -17.79 33.70
N LEU A 334 -19.22 -18.99 34.15
CA LEU A 334 -18.25 -19.18 35.23
C LEU A 334 -16.83 -19.11 34.69
N VAL A 335 -16.58 -19.74 33.54
CA VAL A 335 -15.27 -19.75 32.87
C VAL A 335 -15.46 -19.61 31.36
N THR A 336 -14.58 -18.88 30.71
CA THR A 336 -14.49 -18.85 29.25
C THR A 336 -13.05 -19.04 28.80
N THR A 337 -12.84 -19.85 27.78
CA THR A 337 -11.55 -20.01 27.11
C THR A 337 -11.67 -19.57 25.68
N GLN A 338 -10.76 -18.73 25.24
CA GLN A 338 -10.66 -18.26 23.87
C GLN A 338 -9.31 -18.67 23.29
N PHE A 339 -9.35 -19.34 22.15
CA PHE A 339 -8.19 -19.66 21.33
C PHE A 339 -8.14 -18.66 20.19
N LYS A 340 -7.00 -18.01 19.99
CA LYS A 340 -6.76 -17.05 18.91
C LYS A 340 -5.48 -17.41 18.17
N ALA A 341 -5.58 -17.59 16.85
CA ALA A 341 -4.40 -17.71 16.00
C ALA A 341 -3.88 -16.29 15.67
N ILE A 342 -2.59 -16.05 15.89
CA ILE A 342 -1.91 -14.79 15.57
C ILE A 342 -0.91 -15.08 14.45
N GLN A 343 -1.18 -14.51 13.28
CA GLN A 343 -0.28 -14.60 12.13
C GLN A 343 0.76 -13.50 12.20
N VAL A 344 2.03 -13.87 12.10
CA VAL A 344 3.14 -12.93 11.96
C VAL A 344 3.84 -13.23 10.65
N PHE A 345 3.70 -12.33 9.66
CA PHE A 345 4.31 -12.50 8.35
C PHE A 345 5.83 -12.73 8.47
N GLY A 346 6.33 -13.81 7.86
CA GLY A 346 7.75 -14.18 7.85
C GLY A 346 8.26 -14.94 9.09
N LYS A 347 7.40 -15.27 10.06
CA LYS A 347 7.73 -16.08 11.25
C LYS A 347 6.71 -17.20 11.51
N TYR A 348 6.93 -18.01 12.54
CA TYR A 348 5.99 -19.05 12.99
C TYR A 348 4.63 -18.43 13.39
N ASP A 349 3.54 -19.12 13.09
CA ASP A 349 2.22 -18.78 13.61
C ASP A 349 2.19 -18.99 15.12
N TYR A 350 1.59 -18.03 15.85
CA TYR A 350 1.44 -18.12 17.30
C TYR A 350 0.00 -18.54 17.64
N LEU A 351 -0.13 -19.38 18.65
CA LEU A 351 -1.39 -19.65 19.33
C LEU A 351 -1.45 -18.80 20.59
N GLN A 352 -2.57 -18.10 20.77
CA GLN A 352 -2.90 -17.42 22.00
C GLN A 352 -4.07 -18.11 22.69
N ILE A 353 -3.90 -18.46 23.96
CA ILE A 353 -4.95 -18.98 24.84
C ILE A 353 -5.29 -17.90 25.85
N ILE A 354 -6.55 -17.47 25.90
CA ILE A 354 -7.07 -16.51 26.88
C ILE A 354 -8.09 -17.25 27.74
N LEU A 355 -7.81 -17.37 29.03
CA LEU A 355 -8.67 -18.03 30.00
C LEU A 355 -9.22 -16.98 30.97
N LYS A 356 -10.55 -16.90 31.10
CA LYS A 356 -11.22 -15.97 32.03
C LYS A 356 -12.15 -16.70 32.97
N GLY A 357 -12.08 -16.37 34.26
CA GLY A 357 -12.99 -16.83 35.30
C GLY A 357 -13.75 -15.66 35.90
N TYR A 358 -15.06 -15.75 35.98
CA TYR A 358 -15.95 -14.66 36.39
C TYR A 358 -16.55 -14.94 37.76
N ASN A 359 -17.00 -13.91 38.47
CA ASN A 359 -17.53 -14.03 39.83
C ASN A 359 -16.47 -14.56 40.81
N ALA A 360 -15.24 -14.05 40.75
CA ALA A 360 -14.27 -14.23 41.84
C ALA A 360 -14.45 -13.08 42.82
N ALA A 361 -14.84 -13.34 44.07
CA ALA A 361 -14.82 -12.30 45.08
C ALA A 361 -13.36 -11.85 45.34
N PRO A 362 -13.14 -10.62 45.84
CA PRO A 362 -11.80 -10.10 46.13
C PRO A 362 -11.00 -10.98 47.08
N ASP A 363 -11.67 -11.59 48.06
CA ASP A 363 -11.03 -12.39 49.11
C ASP A 363 -11.04 -13.90 48.82
N ASP A 364 -11.72 -14.32 47.73
CA ASP A 364 -11.83 -15.74 47.37
C ASP A 364 -10.60 -16.24 46.62
N GLU A 365 -10.18 -17.46 46.96
CA GLU A 365 -9.30 -18.24 46.10
C GLU A 365 -10.07 -18.73 44.87
N LYS A 366 -9.44 -18.61 43.70
CA LYS A 366 -10.03 -19.09 42.45
C LYS A 366 -8.99 -19.75 41.57
N THR A 367 -9.29 -20.97 41.15
CA THR A 367 -8.49 -21.68 40.16
C THR A 367 -9.36 -22.07 38.99
N ILE A 368 -8.94 -21.68 37.79
CA ILE A 368 -9.58 -22.08 36.54
C ILE A 368 -8.55 -22.78 35.66
N LYS A 369 -8.96 -23.83 34.96
CA LYS A 369 -8.04 -24.62 34.13
C LYS A 369 -8.66 -24.90 32.77
N VAL A 370 -7.84 -24.91 31.74
CA VAL A 370 -8.16 -25.57 30.48
C VAL A 370 -7.19 -26.72 30.26
N ARG A 371 -7.74 -27.92 30.05
CA ARG A 371 -6.99 -29.13 29.74
C ARG A 371 -7.23 -29.50 28.28
N ILE A 372 -6.15 -29.74 27.56
CA ILE A 372 -6.13 -30.19 26.17
C ILE A 372 -5.47 -31.57 26.17
N ASP A 373 -6.29 -32.62 26.01
CA ASP A 373 -5.82 -33.99 25.95
C ASP A 373 -5.61 -34.44 24.50
N SER A 374 -4.51 -35.17 24.29
CA SER A 374 -4.13 -35.75 23.00
C SER A 374 -3.35 -37.04 23.24
N ASP A 375 -3.67 -38.14 22.55
CA ASP A 375 -2.99 -39.45 22.52
C ASP A 375 -1.86 -39.66 23.56
N GLY A 376 -2.23 -39.81 24.84
CA GLY A 376 -1.30 -40.13 25.93
C GLY A 376 -0.66 -38.94 26.68
N HIS A 377 -0.97 -37.70 26.27
CA HIS A 377 -0.51 -36.47 26.92
C HIS A 377 -1.68 -35.60 27.37
N SER A 378 -1.54 -35.02 28.56
CA SER A 378 -2.47 -34.01 29.08
C SER A 378 -1.73 -32.70 29.27
N ASN A 379 -2.20 -31.66 28.59
CA ASN A 379 -1.64 -30.32 28.64
C ASN A 379 -2.61 -29.43 29.40
N VAL A 380 -2.21 -28.91 30.56
CA VAL A 380 -3.09 -28.15 31.47
C VAL A 380 -2.57 -26.73 31.62
N TYR A 381 -3.41 -25.74 31.27
CA TYR A 381 -3.14 -24.33 31.50
C TYR A 381 -3.99 -23.87 32.67
N THR A 382 -3.33 -23.49 33.76
CA THR A 382 -3.94 -23.13 35.04
C THR A 382 -3.79 -21.63 35.25
N CYS A 383 -4.91 -20.97 35.53
CA CYS A 383 -4.95 -19.58 35.99
C CYS A 383 -5.44 -19.57 37.43
N TYR A 384 -4.67 -18.96 38.32
CA TYR A 384 -4.90 -18.98 39.76
C TYR A 384 -4.96 -17.56 40.33
N LYS A 385 -5.81 -17.38 41.34
CA LYS A 385 -5.87 -16.23 42.24
C LYS A 385 -5.90 -16.73 43.68
N SER A 386 -4.98 -16.21 44.50
CA SER A 386 -4.97 -16.43 45.95
C SER A 386 -5.98 -15.54 46.69
N SER A 387 -6.27 -15.90 47.93
CA SER A 387 -7.09 -15.12 48.87
C SER A 387 -6.48 -13.74 49.15
N PHE A 388 -5.15 -13.59 49.00
CA PHE A 388 -4.42 -12.33 49.14
C PHE A 388 -4.37 -11.50 47.85
N GLY A 389 -5.08 -11.91 46.79
CA GLY A 389 -5.14 -11.18 45.53
C GLY A 389 -3.99 -11.42 44.56
N SER A 390 -2.94 -12.17 44.93
CA SER A 390 -1.88 -12.57 43.99
C SER A 390 -2.45 -13.48 42.91
N THR A 391 -2.11 -13.22 41.64
CA THR A 391 -2.53 -14.01 40.48
C THR A 391 -1.34 -14.72 39.84
N ASP A 392 -1.56 -15.90 39.27
CA ASP A 392 -0.51 -16.65 38.56
C ASP A 392 -1.05 -17.41 37.34
N ALA A 393 -0.19 -17.62 36.35
CA ALA A 393 -0.46 -18.38 35.14
C ALA A 393 0.59 -19.50 35.02
N ARG A 394 0.13 -20.74 34.90
CA ARG A 394 0.97 -21.94 34.95
C ARG A 394 0.60 -22.94 33.87
N PHE A 395 1.59 -23.64 33.34
CA PHE A 395 1.44 -24.75 32.40
C PHE A 395 1.96 -26.04 33.03
N ASP A 396 1.19 -27.13 32.92
CA ASP A 396 1.53 -28.46 33.40
C ASP A 396 1.37 -29.51 32.29
N ARG A 397 2.34 -30.42 32.18
CA ARG A 397 2.33 -31.57 31.27
C ARG A 397 3.04 -32.77 31.90
N GLY A 398 2.28 -33.72 32.46
CA GLY A 398 2.85 -34.83 33.22
C GLY A 398 3.57 -34.33 34.48
N SER A 399 4.87 -34.62 34.61
CA SER A 399 5.72 -34.09 35.68
C SER A 399 6.33 -32.71 35.35
N TYR A 400 6.20 -32.23 34.11
CA TYR A 400 6.70 -30.93 33.71
C TYR A 400 5.74 -29.83 34.16
N SER A 401 6.26 -28.82 34.85
CA SER A 401 5.49 -27.68 35.33
C SER A 401 6.30 -26.40 35.25
N ILE A 402 5.69 -25.33 34.73
CA ILE A 402 6.35 -24.03 34.57
C ILE A 402 5.34 -22.89 34.77
N THR A 403 5.74 -21.87 35.53
CA THR A 403 5.02 -20.59 35.62
C THR A 403 5.31 -19.78 34.34
N THR A 404 4.27 -19.46 33.59
CA THR A 404 4.37 -18.90 32.24
C THR A 404 3.07 -18.21 31.85
N GLY A 405 3.13 -17.28 30.90
CA GLY A 405 2.00 -16.44 30.52
C GLY A 405 1.85 -15.22 31.43
N SER A 406 0.74 -14.52 31.25
CA SER A 406 0.37 -13.34 32.04
C SER A 406 -0.92 -13.61 32.79
N SER A 407 -1.08 -13.04 33.98
CA SER A 407 -2.28 -13.13 34.80
C SER A 407 -2.70 -11.74 35.29
N SER A 408 -4.01 -11.52 35.39
CA SER A 408 -4.57 -10.29 35.96
C SER A 408 -5.93 -10.57 36.61
N TYR A 409 -6.26 -9.76 37.61
CA TYR A 409 -7.58 -9.78 38.25
C TYR A 409 -8.11 -8.36 38.35
N MET A 410 -9.30 -8.13 37.80
CA MET A 410 -9.98 -6.84 37.82
C MET A 410 -11.49 -7.05 37.78
N ASP A 411 -12.24 -6.30 38.59
CA ASP A 411 -13.71 -6.29 38.61
C ASP A 411 -14.35 -7.68 38.71
N GLY A 412 -13.82 -8.53 39.58
CA GLY A 412 -14.34 -9.90 39.78
C GLY A 412 -14.00 -10.89 38.67
N VAL A 413 -13.12 -10.52 37.73
CA VAL A 413 -12.68 -11.35 36.60
C VAL A 413 -11.20 -11.66 36.71
N LEU A 414 -10.88 -12.95 36.85
CA LEU A 414 -9.52 -13.48 36.74
C LEU A 414 -9.24 -13.80 35.26
N SER A 415 -8.14 -13.29 34.69
CA SER A 415 -7.78 -13.47 33.29
C SER A 415 -6.32 -13.90 33.17
N CYS A 416 -6.06 -15.00 32.46
CA CYS A 416 -4.71 -15.40 32.09
C CYS A 416 -4.56 -15.54 30.58
N THR A 417 -3.38 -15.19 30.07
CA THR A 417 -3.06 -15.26 28.64
C THR A 417 -1.71 -15.93 28.41
N TRP A 418 -1.69 -16.93 27.54
CA TRP A 418 -0.48 -17.56 27.01
C TRP A 418 -0.38 -17.30 25.51
N THR A 419 0.78 -16.89 25.03
CA THR A 419 1.07 -16.73 23.60
C THR A 419 2.33 -17.51 23.30
N PHE A 420 2.26 -18.48 22.39
CA PHE A 420 3.37 -19.38 22.09
C PHE A 420 3.28 -19.93 20.66
N ASN A 421 4.42 -20.35 20.10
CA ASN A 421 4.53 -21.02 18.81
C ASN A 421 4.88 -22.51 18.98
N ASN A 422 4.96 -23.24 17.87
CA ASN A 422 5.20 -24.69 17.89
C ASN A 422 6.59 -25.11 18.42
N GLY A 423 7.53 -24.18 18.56
CA GLY A 423 8.86 -24.42 19.15
C GLY A 423 8.91 -24.22 20.66
N ASP A 424 7.90 -23.61 21.27
CA ASP A 424 7.90 -23.33 22.70
C ASP A 424 7.58 -24.59 23.53
N SER A 425 8.22 -24.74 24.69
CA SER A 425 8.05 -25.93 25.55
C SER A 425 6.63 -26.13 26.07
N ILE A 426 5.84 -25.06 26.06
CA ILE A 426 4.45 -24.99 26.50
C ILE A 426 3.44 -25.28 25.39
N TRP A 427 3.89 -25.53 24.15
CA TRP A 427 3.04 -26.04 23.08
C TRP A 427 2.45 -27.40 23.48
N PRO A 428 1.15 -27.67 23.24
CA PRO A 428 0.54 -28.93 23.63
C PRO A 428 1.12 -30.09 22.80
N LEU A 429 1.88 -30.98 23.44
CA LEU A 429 2.48 -32.14 22.76
C LEU A 429 1.41 -33.19 22.46
N GLY A 430 1.53 -33.85 21.32
CA GLY A 430 0.56 -34.84 20.84
C GLY A 430 -0.69 -34.22 20.22
N ALA A 431 -0.97 -32.96 20.52
CA ALA A 431 -2.02 -32.19 19.88
C ALA A 431 -1.53 -31.71 18.51
N ASP A 432 -1.58 -32.58 17.51
CA ASP A 432 -1.54 -32.13 16.13
C ASP A 432 -2.88 -31.43 15.84
N MET A 433 -2.97 -30.16 16.22
CA MET A 433 -4.14 -29.31 15.98
C MET A 433 -4.44 -29.14 14.49
N ILE A 434 -3.56 -29.62 13.61
CA ILE A 434 -3.65 -29.53 12.16
C ILE A 434 -4.19 -30.83 11.55
N LYS A 435 -3.94 -32.00 12.16
CA LYS A 435 -4.09 -33.30 11.47
C LYS A 435 -5.05 -34.33 12.09
N TYR A 436 -5.39 -34.25 13.38
CA TYR A 436 -6.26 -35.27 14.04
C TYR A 436 -7.57 -34.69 14.60
N SER A 437 -8.66 -35.41 14.36
CA SER A 437 -10.05 -34.95 14.47
C SER A 437 -10.75 -35.24 15.81
N SER A 438 -10.00 -35.46 16.89
CA SER A 438 -10.58 -35.71 18.22
C SER A 438 -9.63 -35.29 19.34
N GLN A 439 -9.54 -33.99 19.59
CA GLN A 439 -8.94 -33.48 20.83
C GLN A 439 -10.05 -33.17 21.83
N LEU A 440 -9.77 -33.47 23.08
CA LEU A 440 -10.70 -33.21 24.17
C LEU A 440 -10.30 -31.94 24.89
N ILE A 441 -11.19 -30.94 24.88
CA ILE A 441 -11.03 -29.75 25.72
C ILE A 441 -11.95 -29.88 26.93
N ILE A 442 -11.34 -29.77 28.11
CA ILE A 442 -12.04 -29.78 29.39
C ILE A 442 -11.76 -28.48 30.11
N LEU A 443 -12.83 -27.76 30.47
CA LEU A 443 -12.78 -26.58 31.32
C LEU A 443 -13.05 -26.96 32.77
N TYR A 444 -12.28 -26.38 33.68
CA TYR A 444 -12.43 -26.55 35.13
C TYR A 444 -12.64 -25.19 35.79
N ASN A 445 -13.54 -25.17 36.77
CA ASN A 445 -13.73 -24.06 37.69
C ASN A 445 -13.71 -24.63 39.10
N ASP A 446 -12.57 -24.54 39.78
CA ASP A 446 -12.44 -25.01 41.15
C ASP A 446 -12.94 -23.89 42.06
N THR A 447 -14.05 -24.15 42.74
CA THR A 447 -14.58 -23.29 43.81
C THR A 447 -14.15 -23.83 45.17
N PRO A 448 -14.07 -22.98 46.22
CA PRO A 448 -13.74 -23.43 47.58
C PRO A 448 -14.63 -24.57 48.09
N SER A 449 -15.85 -24.71 47.57
CA SER A 449 -16.78 -25.81 47.89
C SER A 449 -16.47 -27.14 47.18
N GLY A 450 -15.38 -27.24 46.41
CA GLY A 450 -14.91 -28.48 45.78
C GLY A 450 -15.74 -28.97 44.59
N THR A 451 -16.68 -28.17 44.09
CA THR A 451 -17.54 -28.58 42.97
C THR A 451 -16.82 -28.38 41.65
N VAL A 452 -16.39 -29.49 41.03
CA VAL A 452 -15.76 -29.48 39.71
C VAL A 452 -16.83 -29.63 38.64
N VAL A 453 -17.21 -28.55 37.97
CA VAL A 453 -18.05 -28.61 36.77
C VAL A 453 -17.17 -28.89 35.56
N LYS A 454 -17.47 -29.96 34.82
CA LYS A 454 -16.75 -30.34 33.59
C LYS A 454 -17.69 -30.23 32.41
N THR A 455 -17.26 -29.52 31.37
CA THR A 455 -17.91 -29.57 30.06
C THR A 455 -16.95 -30.23 29.09
N LEU A 456 -17.45 -31.26 28.41
CA LEU A 456 -16.75 -31.95 27.35
C LEU A 456 -17.04 -31.22 26.04
N VAL A 457 -16.02 -30.67 25.39
CA VAL A 457 -16.21 -30.09 24.06
C VAL A 457 -15.36 -30.85 23.06
N ASN A 458 -16.02 -31.45 22.07
CA ASN A 458 -15.34 -32.14 20.98
C ASN A 458 -14.72 -31.07 20.07
N PHE A 459 -13.39 -31.04 20.03
CA PHE A 459 -12.63 -30.01 19.32
C PHE A 459 -12.55 -30.35 17.82
N GLN A 460 -13.68 -30.33 17.13
CA GLN A 460 -13.75 -30.76 15.73
C GLN A 460 -13.82 -29.60 14.71
N PHE A 461 -13.74 -28.33 15.15
CA PHE A 461 -14.33 -27.25 14.36
C PHE A 461 -13.54 -25.93 14.21
N ILE A 462 -12.29 -25.85 14.66
CA ILE A 462 -11.46 -24.67 14.32
C ILE A 462 -10.86 -24.84 12.92
N MET A 463 -10.33 -26.02 12.61
CA MET A 463 -9.76 -26.26 11.29
C MET A 463 -10.78 -26.53 10.19
N LEU A 464 -12.01 -26.97 10.46
CA LEU A 464 -13.01 -27.17 9.38
C LEU A 464 -13.59 -25.84 8.86
N ASN A 465 -13.62 -24.78 9.68
CA ASN A 465 -14.02 -23.44 9.23
C ASN A 465 -12.87 -22.65 8.60
N ILE A 466 -11.64 -22.86 9.09
CA ILE A 466 -10.42 -22.44 8.38
C ILE A 466 -10.31 -23.21 7.05
N LEU A 467 -10.67 -24.50 7.02
CA LEU A 467 -10.77 -25.27 5.79
C LEU A 467 -11.95 -24.82 4.94
N SER A 468 -13.13 -24.47 5.46
CA SER A 468 -14.23 -23.99 4.60
C SER A 468 -13.96 -22.60 4.01
N ALA A 469 -13.20 -21.76 4.74
CA ALA A 469 -12.60 -20.54 4.18
C ALA A 469 -11.45 -20.86 3.21
N ALA A 470 -10.72 -21.97 3.41
CA ALA A 470 -9.72 -22.48 2.46
C ALA A 470 -10.31 -23.28 1.27
N ILE A 471 -11.57 -23.73 1.33
CA ILE A 471 -12.22 -24.62 0.34
C ILE A 471 -12.93 -23.82 -0.76
N ARG A 472 -12.98 -22.48 -0.69
CA ARG A 472 -13.26 -21.64 -1.87
C ARG A 472 -12.02 -20.94 -2.43
N LYS A 473 -10.84 -21.52 -2.25
CA LYS A 473 -9.71 -21.21 -3.12
C LYS A 473 -9.68 -22.21 -4.25
N ASP A 474 -10.30 -21.84 -5.37
CA ASP A 474 -10.16 -22.55 -6.65
C ASP A 474 -8.70 -22.52 -7.19
N GLY A 475 -7.71 -22.14 -6.37
CA GLY A 475 -6.34 -21.83 -6.77
C GLY A 475 -6.26 -20.66 -7.74
N ARG A 476 -7.36 -19.92 -7.94
CA ARG A 476 -7.46 -18.86 -8.94
C ARG A 476 -6.64 -17.66 -8.52
N LYS A 477 -5.79 -17.19 -9.43
CA LYS A 477 -5.01 -15.96 -9.28
C LYS A 477 -5.45 -14.97 -10.34
N LEU A 478 -5.53 -13.70 -9.97
CA LEU A 478 -5.66 -12.59 -10.89
C LEU A 478 -4.30 -11.90 -10.94
N GLN A 479 -3.65 -11.96 -12.09
CA GLN A 479 -2.32 -11.39 -12.30
C GLN A 479 -2.43 -10.22 -13.26
N PHE A 480 -1.81 -9.09 -12.90
CA PHE A 480 -1.61 -7.96 -13.79
C PHE A 480 -0.13 -7.73 -14.00
N GLU A 481 0.30 -7.62 -15.25
CA GLU A 481 1.64 -7.18 -15.63
C GLU A 481 1.52 -5.72 -16.03
N CYS A 482 2.13 -4.82 -15.26
CA CYS A 482 2.31 -3.44 -15.71
C CYS A 482 3.76 -3.17 -16.07
N THR A 483 3.96 -2.90 -17.36
CA THR A 483 5.24 -2.43 -17.90
C THR A 483 5.12 -0.95 -18.19
N LEU A 484 5.92 -0.07 -17.59
CA LEU A 484 5.76 1.40 -17.71
C LEU A 484 5.77 1.91 -19.17
N TYR A 485 6.35 1.15 -20.08
CA TYR A 485 6.45 1.48 -21.52
C TYR A 485 5.57 0.62 -22.43
N ALA A 486 4.72 -0.25 -21.88
CA ALA A 486 3.86 -1.13 -22.65
C ALA A 486 2.50 -1.32 -21.95
N ASP A 487 1.52 -1.87 -22.68
CA ASP A 487 0.15 -2.00 -22.19
C ASP A 487 0.05 -2.86 -20.91
N VAL A 488 -0.99 -2.64 -20.08
CA VAL A 488 -1.25 -3.47 -18.90
C VAL A 488 -1.86 -4.78 -19.37
N LYS A 489 -1.24 -5.89 -18.99
CA LYS A 489 -1.77 -7.21 -19.31
C LYS A 489 -2.41 -7.83 -18.10
N GLY A 490 -3.59 -8.43 -18.29
CA GLY A 490 -4.31 -9.10 -17.21
C GLY A 490 -4.48 -10.58 -17.51
N TYR A 491 -4.35 -11.42 -16.49
CA TYR A 491 -4.47 -12.86 -16.59
C TYR A 491 -5.27 -13.44 -15.43
N ILE A 492 -6.16 -14.38 -15.76
CA ILE A 492 -6.73 -15.32 -14.80
C ILE A 492 -5.90 -16.59 -14.87
N ILE A 493 -5.35 -17.02 -13.73
CA ILE A 493 -4.58 -18.26 -13.60
C ILE A 493 -5.40 -19.24 -12.79
N ALA A 494 -5.75 -20.40 -13.36
CA ALA A 494 -6.50 -21.46 -12.69
C ALA A 494 -5.72 -22.78 -12.84
N GLY A 495 -4.94 -23.15 -11.84
CA GLY A 495 -4.03 -24.31 -11.93
C GLY A 495 -2.89 -24.04 -12.90
N ILE A 496 -2.81 -24.84 -13.98
CA ILE A 496 -1.82 -24.67 -15.06
C ILE A 496 -2.32 -23.76 -16.18
N ASP A 497 -3.62 -23.47 -16.22
CA ASP A 497 -4.22 -22.68 -17.28
C ASP A 497 -4.09 -21.19 -17.00
N ARG A 498 -3.74 -20.43 -18.05
CA ARG A 498 -3.59 -18.97 -18.02
C ARG A 498 -4.45 -18.35 -19.11
N PHE A 499 -5.43 -17.54 -18.71
CA PHE A 499 -6.39 -16.90 -19.60
C PHE A 499 -6.17 -15.39 -19.61
N SER A 500 -5.96 -14.79 -20.78
CA SER A 500 -5.82 -13.33 -20.89
C SER A 500 -7.18 -12.64 -20.75
N VAL A 501 -7.20 -11.55 -19.98
CA VAL A 501 -8.35 -10.63 -19.84
C VAL A 501 -8.02 -9.22 -20.37
N GLU A 502 -6.94 -9.08 -21.12
CA GLU A 502 -6.47 -7.79 -21.71
C GLU A 502 -7.60 -7.01 -22.40
N LYS A 503 -8.44 -7.69 -23.18
CA LYS A 503 -9.56 -7.05 -23.91
C LYS A 503 -10.67 -6.49 -23.02
N GLN A 504 -10.67 -6.81 -21.73
CA GLN A 504 -11.64 -6.35 -20.75
C GLN A 504 -11.06 -5.26 -19.84
N LEU A 505 -9.78 -4.93 -20.00
CA LEU A 505 -9.13 -3.89 -19.22
C LEU A 505 -9.37 -2.53 -19.87
N PHE A 506 -9.71 -1.55 -19.04
CA PHE A 506 -9.60 -0.14 -19.41
C PHE A 506 -8.28 0.38 -18.86
N VAL A 507 -7.28 0.59 -19.71
CA VAL A 507 -5.91 0.89 -19.30
C VAL A 507 -5.56 2.35 -19.56
N VAL A 508 -4.87 2.95 -18.61
CA VAL A 508 -4.21 4.25 -18.72
C VAL A 508 -2.82 4.10 -18.12
N ILE A 509 -1.81 4.22 -18.98
CA ILE A 509 -0.40 4.17 -18.59
C ILE A 509 0.22 5.52 -18.82
N ASN A 510 1.01 5.94 -17.85
CA ASN A 510 1.95 7.03 -18.00
C ASN A 510 3.28 6.64 -17.35
N GLU A 511 4.35 7.41 -17.58
CA GLU A 511 5.73 7.06 -17.22
C GLU A 511 5.93 6.59 -15.77
N GLU A 512 5.05 7.01 -14.85
CA GLU A 512 5.13 6.73 -13.41
C GLU A 512 3.86 6.06 -12.85
N ILE A 513 2.80 5.92 -13.65
CA ILE A 513 1.49 5.43 -13.20
C ILE A 513 0.94 4.37 -14.14
N CYS A 514 0.58 3.23 -13.56
CA CYS A 514 -0.24 2.22 -14.17
C CYS A 514 -1.64 2.26 -13.54
N SER A 515 -2.63 2.74 -14.30
CA SER A 515 -4.03 2.70 -13.88
C SER A 515 -4.81 1.79 -14.81
N TRP A 516 -5.58 0.85 -14.25
CA TRP A 516 -6.48 0.03 -15.05
C TRP A 516 -7.81 -0.20 -14.34
N ALA A 517 -8.86 -0.50 -15.09
CA ALA A 517 -10.12 -0.95 -14.54
C ALA A 517 -10.50 -2.32 -15.08
N THR A 518 -11.15 -3.11 -14.24
CA THR A 518 -11.79 -4.38 -14.63
C THR A 518 -13.30 -4.31 -14.42
N PRO A 519 -14.10 -4.91 -15.33
CA PRO A 519 -15.48 -5.21 -15.00
C PRO A 519 -15.56 -6.16 -13.79
N PHE A 520 -16.73 -6.27 -13.17
CA PHE A 520 -16.92 -7.23 -12.07
C PHE A 520 -16.80 -8.67 -12.50
N VAL A 521 -17.21 -8.97 -13.73
CA VAL A 521 -17.09 -10.31 -14.30
C VAL A 521 -15.94 -10.31 -15.28
N LEU A 522 -14.88 -11.03 -14.92
CA LEU A 522 -13.67 -11.19 -15.71
C LEU A 522 -13.62 -12.59 -16.33
N GLY A 523 -13.25 -12.68 -17.60
CA GLY A 523 -12.98 -13.96 -18.25
C GLY A 523 -13.59 -14.12 -19.65
N ASP A 524 -13.54 -15.31 -20.20
CA ASP A 524 -14.06 -15.64 -21.53
C ASP A 524 -15.16 -16.72 -21.46
N SER A 525 -15.51 -17.32 -22.60
CA SER A 525 -16.49 -18.41 -22.63
C SER A 525 -16.04 -19.69 -21.92
N ARG A 526 -14.76 -19.82 -21.57
CA ARG A 526 -14.19 -21.01 -20.91
C ARG A 526 -14.08 -20.81 -19.41
N ILE A 527 -13.68 -19.62 -18.96
CA ILE A 527 -13.56 -19.29 -17.53
C ILE A 527 -14.17 -17.93 -17.25
N SER A 528 -14.92 -17.84 -16.15
CA SER A 528 -15.44 -16.57 -15.64
C SER A 528 -15.21 -16.47 -14.13
N ILE A 529 -14.77 -15.30 -13.68
CA ILE A 529 -14.62 -14.91 -12.28
C ILE A 529 -15.49 -13.70 -12.05
N ASP A 530 -16.44 -13.82 -11.13
CA ASP A 530 -17.12 -12.67 -10.55
C ASP A 530 -16.23 -12.11 -9.41
N ALA A 531 -15.41 -11.12 -9.75
CA ALA A 531 -14.46 -10.49 -8.84
C ALA A 531 -15.13 -9.82 -7.63
N SER A 532 -16.43 -9.51 -7.71
CA SER A 532 -17.18 -8.90 -6.59
C SER A 532 -17.49 -9.88 -5.45
N ASN A 533 -17.61 -11.17 -5.77
CA ASN A 533 -18.00 -12.23 -4.84
C ASN A 533 -16.93 -13.32 -4.66
N SER A 534 -15.91 -13.32 -5.53
CA SER A 534 -14.85 -14.33 -5.51
C SER A 534 -13.70 -13.93 -4.59
N VAL A 535 -13.04 -14.96 -4.05
CA VAL A 535 -11.77 -14.85 -3.34
C VAL A 535 -10.68 -15.28 -4.32
N PHE A 536 -9.68 -14.46 -4.59
CA PHE A 536 -8.57 -14.80 -5.49
C PHE A 536 -7.23 -14.29 -4.94
N ASP A 537 -6.13 -14.86 -5.43
CA ASP A 537 -4.81 -14.31 -5.13
C ASP A 537 -4.49 -13.21 -6.16
N LEU A 538 -4.24 -11.98 -5.71
CA LEU A 538 -3.89 -10.86 -6.57
C LEU A 538 -2.37 -10.79 -6.71
N LEU A 539 -1.89 -10.80 -7.95
CA LEU A 539 -0.49 -10.61 -8.31
C LEU A 539 -0.38 -9.37 -9.18
N VAL A 540 0.59 -8.51 -8.88
CA VAL A 540 1.01 -7.44 -9.79
C VAL A 540 2.50 -7.60 -10.05
N GLU A 541 2.85 -7.59 -11.33
CA GLU A 541 4.21 -7.75 -11.82
C GLU A 541 4.62 -6.53 -12.64
N ASP A 542 5.90 -6.21 -12.59
CA ASP A 542 6.54 -5.25 -13.48
C ASP A 542 7.67 -5.90 -14.29
N ASP A 543 8.46 -5.09 -14.99
CA ASP A 543 9.62 -5.55 -15.76
C ASP A 543 10.71 -6.26 -14.90
N SER A 544 10.68 -6.06 -13.58
CA SER A 544 11.61 -6.66 -12.61
C SER A 544 11.06 -7.91 -11.91
N GLY A 545 9.74 -8.17 -12.00
CA GLY A 545 9.08 -9.36 -11.47
C GLY A 545 7.87 -9.02 -10.61
N ILE A 546 7.52 -9.89 -9.67
CA ILE A 546 6.36 -9.70 -8.78
C ILE A 546 6.68 -8.58 -7.78
N ILE A 547 6.00 -7.44 -7.94
CA ILE A 547 6.08 -6.32 -7.00
C ILE A 547 4.99 -6.39 -5.92
N TYR A 548 3.88 -7.08 -6.21
CA TYR A 548 2.78 -7.24 -5.27
C TYR A 548 2.19 -8.65 -5.33
N ALA A 549 1.97 -9.24 -4.15
CA ALA A 549 1.27 -10.51 -4.02
C ALA A 549 0.42 -10.50 -2.74
N GLU A 550 -0.90 -10.57 -2.88
CA GLU A 550 -1.81 -10.76 -1.76
C GLU A 550 -2.68 -11.99 -2.01
N LYS A 551 -2.71 -12.86 -1.02
CA LYS A 551 -3.48 -14.10 -1.08
C LYS A 551 -4.88 -13.87 -0.52
N GLY A 552 -5.89 -14.45 -1.17
CA GLY A 552 -7.26 -14.44 -0.68
C GLY A 552 -7.91 -13.05 -0.65
N VAL A 553 -7.57 -12.20 -1.63
CA VAL A 553 -8.20 -10.90 -1.82
C VAL A 553 -9.68 -11.10 -2.11
N THR A 554 -10.51 -10.47 -1.29
CA THR A 554 -11.91 -10.22 -1.61
C THR A 554 -12.05 -8.77 -1.97
N LEU A 555 -12.48 -8.47 -3.19
CA LEU A 555 -12.91 -7.14 -3.58
C LEU A 555 -14.34 -6.92 -3.08
N LYS A 556 -14.52 -7.04 -1.77
CA LYS A 556 -15.79 -6.68 -1.15
C LYS A 556 -15.89 -5.16 -1.17
N ASN A 557 -17.01 -4.68 -1.67
CA ASN A 557 -17.47 -3.30 -1.56
C ASN A 557 -17.09 -2.72 -0.18
N SER A 558 -16.06 -1.88 -0.14
CA SER A 558 -15.81 -0.98 0.99
C SER A 558 -16.78 0.20 0.98
N SER A 559 -17.59 0.34 -0.08
CA SER A 559 -18.84 1.07 0.03
C SER A 559 -19.71 0.30 1.02
N HIS A 560 -19.73 0.77 2.27
CA HIS A 560 -20.78 0.42 3.22
C HIS A 560 -22.07 0.28 2.45
N SER A 561 -22.67 -0.92 2.51
CA SER A 561 -24.06 -1.20 2.14
C SER A 561 -24.87 0.07 2.31
N VAL A 562 -25.03 0.81 1.21
CA VAL A 562 -25.96 1.90 1.15
C VAL A 562 -27.27 1.13 1.12
N LYS A 563 -27.82 0.85 2.32
CA LYS A 563 -29.26 0.93 2.51
C LYS A 563 -29.60 2.35 2.06
N LEU A 564 -29.70 2.51 0.74
CA LEU A 564 -30.17 3.70 0.08
C LEU A 564 -31.53 3.84 0.70
N SER A 565 -31.59 4.84 1.56
CA SER A 565 -32.69 5.11 2.44
C SER A 565 -33.93 5.13 1.57
N LEU A 566 -34.65 4.00 1.54
CA LEU A 566 -35.99 3.91 0.99
C LEU A 566 -36.85 5.00 1.63
N PHE A 567 -36.49 5.44 2.85
CA PHE A 567 -37.02 6.62 3.52
C PHE A 567 -36.78 7.95 2.79
N LEU A 568 -35.64 8.22 2.15
CA LEU A 568 -35.41 9.50 1.45
C LEU A 568 -36.18 9.58 0.12
N ILE A 569 -36.27 8.45 -0.60
CA ILE A 569 -37.11 8.38 -1.81
C ILE A 569 -38.59 8.44 -1.43
N ALA A 570 -39.01 7.73 -0.36
CA ALA A 570 -40.37 7.81 0.16
C ALA A 570 -40.72 9.22 0.66
N PHE A 571 -39.80 9.94 1.31
CA PHE A 571 -40.03 11.33 1.75
C PHE A 571 -40.17 12.29 0.57
N ALA A 572 -39.36 12.15 -0.47
CA ALA A 572 -39.47 12.98 -1.67
C ALA A 572 -40.80 12.72 -2.41
N VAL A 573 -41.22 11.46 -2.52
CA VAL A 573 -42.51 11.09 -3.13
C VAL A 573 -43.69 11.56 -2.27
N LEU A 574 -43.62 11.41 -0.95
CA LEU A 574 -44.67 11.91 -0.04
C LEU A 574 -44.78 13.44 -0.05
N PHE A 575 -43.67 14.17 -0.18
CA PHE A 575 -43.69 15.63 -0.33
C PHE A 575 -44.33 16.07 -1.65
N GLN A 576 -44.08 15.36 -2.76
CA GLN A 576 -44.75 15.67 -4.03
C GLN A 576 -46.24 15.32 -4.00
N VAL A 577 -46.65 14.25 -3.31
CA VAL A 577 -48.07 13.91 -3.14
C VAL A 577 -48.79 14.91 -2.21
N ALA A 578 -48.11 15.45 -1.20
CA ALA A 578 -48.67 16.48 -0.32
C ALA A 578 -48.82 17.85 -1.00
N LEU A 579 -48.01 18.16 -2.01
CA LEU A 579 -48.08 19.40 -2.81
C LEU A 579 -49.09 19.32 -3.98
N ILE A 580 -49.64 18.15 -4.30
CA ILE A 580 -50.62 17.93 -5.38
C ILE A 580 -52.03 17.66 -4.82
N ARG A 581 -52.41 18.28 -3.69
CA ARG A 581 -53.81 18.39 -3.29
C ARG A 581 -54.24 19.85 -3.26
N PRO A 582 -55.20 20.27 -4.12
CA PRO A 582 -55.79 21.60 -4.07
C PRO A 582 -56.66 21.81 -2.82
#